data_AF-A0A0F9FIA0-F1
#
_entry.id   AF-A0A0F9FIA0-F1
#
_cell.length_a   1.000
_cell.length_b   1.000
_cell.length_c   1.000
_cell.angle_alpha   90.00
_cell.angle_beta   90.00
_cell.angle_gamma   90.00
#
_symmetry.space_group_name_H-M   'P 1'
#
loop_
_entity.id
_entity.type
_entity.pdbx_description
1 polymer ?
#
loop_
_entity_poly.entity_id
_entity_poly.type
_entity_poly.pdbx_seq_one_letter_code
_entity_poly.pdbx_strand_id
1 'polypeptide(L)'
;MKKRYAIGVDIGGTNLRVALVSHQGEVVRKTSEPSGGDIRARMKDLISSFMTDEVEGVGIGVAGFIDRNEGKVITSHNLQVLDGTNLGELGLGVPVYIENDANAAALGENWLGA
;
A
#
# COMPACT_ATOMS: atom_id res chain seq x y z
N MET A 1 -8.55 -9.32 -20.24
CA MET A 1 -7.15 -8.87 -20.40
C MET A 1 -6.31 -9.62 -19.36
N LYS A 2 -5.04 -9.97 -19.66
CA LYS A 2 -4.18 -10.57 -18.64
C LYS A 2 -3.87 -9.47 -17.63
N LYS A 3 -4.28 -9.68 -16.38
CA LYS A 3 -3.78 -8.83 -15.32
C LYS A 3 -2.28 -9.12 -15.13
N ARG A 4 -1.49 -8.08 -14.91
CA ARG A 4 -0.02 -8.10 -15.05
C ARG A 4 0.72 -7.32 -13.98
N TYR A 5 0.02 -6.46 -13.25
CA TYR A 5 0.63 -5.53 -12.31
C TYR A 5 -0.06 -5.57 -10.95
N ALA A 6 0.69 -5.20 -9.93
CA ALA A 6 0.17 -4.84 -8.61
C ALA A 6 0.61 -3.42 -8.27
N ILE A 7 -0.11 -2.78 -7.36
CA ILE A 7 0.31 -1.52 -6.77
C ILE A 7 0.83 -1.79 -5.36
N GLY A 8 2.09 -1.44 -5.11
CA GLY A 8 2.68 -1.43 -3.78
C GLY A 8 2.63 -0.03 -3.17
N VAL A 9 2.24 0.07 -1.91
CA VAL A 9 2.19 1.30 -1.14
C VAL A 9 3.03 1.13 0.13
N ASP A 10 3.89 2.08 0.42
CA ASP A 10 4.65 2.16 1.66
C ASP A 10 4.31 3.49 2.33
N ILE A 11 3.70 3.42 3.51
CA ILE A 11 3.25 4.58 4.26
C ILE A 11 3.89 4.60 5.66
N GLY A 12 4.75 5.60 5.86
CA GLY A 12 5.35 5.95 7.14
C GLY A 12 5.01 7.37 7.56
N GLY A 13 5.52 7.81 8.71
CA GLY A 13 5.23 9.15 9.26
C GLY A 13 5.73 10.31 8.40
N THR A 14 6.67 10.07 7.48
CA THR A 14 7.27 11.12 6.65
C THR A 14 6.93 11.00 5.18
N ASN A 15 6.79 9.79 4.65
CA ASN A 15 6.61 9.57 3.22
C ASN A 15 5.48 8.57 2.95
N LEU A 16 4.70 8.89 1.92
CA LEU A 16 3.77 8.01 1.22
C LEU A 16 4.39 7.69 -0.14
N ARG A 17 4.71 6.42 -0.36
CA ARG A 17 5.30 5.92 -1.61
C ARG A 17 4.30 5.00 -2.30
N VAL A 18 4.21 5.11 -3.62
CA VAL A 18 3.37 4.25 -4.46
C VAL A 18 4.18 3.77 -5.64
N ALA A 19 4.10 2.48 -5.95
CA ALA A 19 4.78 1.87 -7.08
C ALA A 19 3.84 0.93 -7.83
N LEU A 20 3.89 0.97 -9.17
CA LEU A 20 3.34 -0.06 -10.05
C LEU A 20 4.43 -1.10 -10.27
N VAL A 21 4.13 -2.36 -9.94
CA VAL A 21 5.10 -3.46 -9.95
C VAL A 21 4.59 -4.58 -10.86
N SER A 22 5.45 -5.14 -11.69
CA SER A 22 5.13 -6.30 -12.53
C SER A 22 5.07 -7.59 -11.72
N HIS A 23 4.52 -8.65 -12.32
CA HIS A 23 4.53 -9.98 -11.70
C HIS A 23 5.94 -10.58 -11.51
N GLN A 24 6.96 -10.01 -12.15
CA GLN A 24 8.36 -10.38 -11.96
C GLN A 24 9.07 -9.51 -10.91
N GLY A 25 8.34 -8.59 -10.24
CA GLY A 25 8.92 -7.69 -9.24
C GLY A 25 9.55 -6.42 -9.81
N GLU A 26 9.42 -6.16 -11.11
CA GLU A 26 9.98 -4.95 -11.73
C GLU A 26 9.14 -3.72 -11.38
N VAL A 27 9.79 -2.66 -10.90
CA VAL A 27 9.12 -1.37 -10.66
C VAL A 27 8.99 -0.60 -11.97
N VAL A 28 7.78 -0.58 -12.51
CA VAL A 28 7.45 0.08 -13.79
C VAL A 28 7.34 1.59 -13.63
N ARG A 29 6.72 2.03 -12.53
CA ARG A 29 6.53 3.45 -12.19
C ARG A 29 6.49 3.59 -10.68
N LYS A 30 7.03 4.68 -10.14
CA LYS A 30 6.93 5.01 -8.72
C LYS A 30 6.84 6.50 -8.47
N THR A 31 6.26 6.87 -7.33
CA THR A 31 6.23 8.24 -6.82
C THR A 31 6.38 8.23 -5.29
N SER A 32 6.74 9.39 -4.73
CA SER A 32 6.86 9.61 -3.29
C SER A 32 6.36 11.01 -2.97
N GLU A 33 5.50 11.12 -1.97
CA GLU A 33 5.00 12.39 -1.46
C GLU A 33 5.16 12.45 0.07
N PRO A 34 5.25 13.65 0.68
CA PRO A 34 5.25 13.77 2.13
C PRO A 34 3.95 13.23 2.73
N SER A 35 4.05 12.47 3.83
CA SER A 35 2.90 12.08 4.65
C SER A 35 2.38 13.30 5.40
N GLY A 36 1.13 13.66 5.18
CA GLY A 36 0.51 14.84 5.79
C GLY A 36 -0.89 15.10 5.26
N GLY A 37 -1.64 15.97 5.95
CA GLY A 37 -3.04 16.25 5.62
C GLY A 37 -3.93 15.01 5.81
N ASP A 38 -5.01 14.94 5.04
CA ASP A 38 -5.86 13.74 4.99
C ASP A 38 -5.14 12.62 4.22
N ILE A 39 -4.32 11.88 4.96
CA ILE A 39 -3.46 10.86 4.40
C ILE A 39 -4.25 9.70 3.76
N ARG A 40 -5.45 9.41 4.25
CA ARG A 40 -6.31 8.37 3.69
C ARG A 40 -6.83 8.78 2.31
N ALA A 41 -7.35 10.00 2.19
CA ALA A 41 -7.81 10.53 0.91
C ALA A 41 -6.66 10.63 -0.09
N ARG A 42 -5.52 11.22 0.32
CA ARG A 42 -4.33 11.35 -0.54
C ARG A 42 -3.80 10.01 -1.01
N MET A 43 -3.74 9.02 -0.12
CA MET A 43 -3.34 7.67 -0.49
C MET A 43 -4.28 7.07 -1.54
N LYS A 44 -5.61 7.21 -1.36
CA LYS A 44 -6.58 6.77 -2.35
C LYS A 44 -6.39 7.45 -3.71
N ASP A 45 -6.21 8.76 -3.73
CA ASP A 45 -6.03 9.54 -4.96
C ASP A 45 -4.74 9.15 -5.68
N LEU A 46 -3.65 8.99 -4.93
CA LEU A 46 -2.36 8.60 -5.47
C LEU A 46 -2.40 7.18 -6.03
N ILE A 47 -3.00 6.22 -5.33
CA ILE A 47 -3.24 4.86 -5.84
C ILE A 47 -4.11 4.90 -7.11
N SER A 48 -5.16 5.73 -7.12
CA SER A 48 -6.06 5.84 -8.27
C SER A 48 -5.33 6.37 -9.51
N SER A 49 -4.35 7.27 -9.34
CA SER A 49 -3.50 7.73 -10.46
C SER A 49 -2.59 6.63 -11.04
N PHE A 50 -2.40 5.53 -10.30
CA PHE A 50 -1.63 4.36 -10.73
C PHE A 50 -2.48 3.25 -11.33
N MET A 51 -3.80 3.34 -11.21
CA MET A 51 -4.72 2.28 -11.59
C MET A 51 -4.82 2.10 -13.11
N THR A 52 -4.88 0.85 -13.55
CA THR A 52 -5.19 0.45 -14.93
C THR A 52 -6.02 -0.83 -14.90
N ASP A 53 -6.62 -1.21 -16.03
CA ASP A 53 -7.38 -2.47 -16.17
C ASP A 53 -6.53 -3.74 -15.98
N GLU A 54 -5.20 -3.58 -15.88
CA GLU A 54 -4.24 -4.67 -15.72
C GLU A 54 -3.77 -4.86 -14.27
N VAL A 55 -4.24 -4.01 -13.34
CA VAL A 55 -3.91 -4.10 -11.91
C VAL A 55 -4.73 -5.20 -11.24
N GLU A 56 -4.04 -6.10 -10.54
CA GLU A 56 -4.62 -7.25 -9.84
C GLU A 56 -5.11 -6.91 -8.45
N GLY A 57 -4.39 -6.04 -7.77
CA GLY A 57 -4.64 -5.66 -6.40
C GLY A 57 -3.62 -4.65 -5.91
N VAL A 58 -3.85 -4.19 -4.69
CA VAL A 58 -3.03 -3.19 -4.01
C VAL A 58 -2.52 -3.80 -2.70
N GLY A 59 -1.23 -3.69 -2.43
CA GLY A 59 -0.62 -4.02 -1.14
C GLY A 59 -0.17 -2.75 -0.42
N ILE A 60 -0.53 -2.58 0.84
CA ILE A 60 -0.19 -1.40 1.65
C ILE A 60 0.64 -1.83 2.87
N GLY A 61 1.92 -1.46 2.88
CA GLY A 61 2.81 -1.58 4.04
C GLY A 61 2.64 -0.38 4.96
N VAL A 62 2.22 -0.61 6.20
CA VAL A 62 1.94 0.43 7.20
C VAL A 62 2.88 0.29 8.39
N ALA A 63 3.49 1.40 8.82
CA ALA A 63 4.28 1.45 10.06
C ALA A 63 3.38 1.38 11.30
N GLY A 64 2.89 0.20 11.68
CA GLY A 64 2.02 0.02 12.84
C GLY A 64 1.56 -1.43 13.07
N PHE A 65 0.70 -1.60 14.07
CA PHE A 65 -0.02 -2.85 14.31
C PHE A 65 -1.26 -2.90 13.43
N ILE A 66 -1.46 -4.04 12.78
CA ILE A 66 -2.52 -4.23 11.80
C ILE A 66 -3.35 -5.48 12.11
N ASP A 67 -4.65 -5.39 11.82
CA ASP A 67 -5.52 -6.54 11.66
C ASP A 67 -5.63 -6.86 10.17
N ARG A 68 -4.94 -7.92 9.75
CA ARG A 68 -4.92 -8.37 8.36
C ARG A 68 -6.27 -8.92 7.90
N ASN A 69 -7.05 -9.49 8.82
CA ASN A 69 -8.33 -10.12 8.48
C ASN A 69 -9.38 -9.04 8.21
N GLU A 70 -9.38 -7.98 9.01
CA GLU A 70 -10.30 -6.85 8.83
C GLU A 70 -9.77 -5.80 7.84
N GLY A 71 -8.48 -5.80 7.49
CA GLY A 71 -7.87 -4.76 6.67
C GLY A 71 -7.71 -3.44 7.44
N LYS A 72 -7.53 -3.50 8.75
CA LYS A 72 -7.61 -2.36 9.68
C LYS A 72 -6.27 -2.04 10.33
N VAL A 73 -5.96 -0.76 10.46
CA VAL A 73 -4.85 -0.29 11.29
C VAL A 73 -5.34 -0.26 12.74
N ILE A 74 -4.73 -1.08 13.60
CA ILE A 74 -5.08 -1.11 15.03
C ILE A 74 -4.50 0.14 15.69
N THR A 75 -3.20 0.37 15.52
CA THR A 75 -2.53 1.59 15.96
C THR A 75 -1.20 1.81 15.23
N SER A 76 -0.83 3.06 14.98
CA SER A 76 0.45 3.46 14.43
C SER A 76 1.05 4.64 15.20
N HIS A 77 2.27 4.46 15.70
CA HIS A 77 2.95 5.52 16.46
C HIS A 77 3.34 6.73 15.59
N ASN A 78 3.54 6.51 14.29
CA ASN A 78 3.94 7.56 13.35
C ASN A 78 2.76 8.09 12.52
N LEU A 79 1.60 7.44 12.57
CA LEU A 79 0.41 7.74 11.77
C LEU A 79 -0.87 7.56 12.61
N GLN A 80 -0.97 8.19 13.79
CA GLN A 80 -2.13 8.03 14.67
C GLN A 80 -3.47 8.39 14.01
N VAL A 81 -3.43 9.24 12.97
CA VAL A 81 -4.60 9.59 12.16
C VAL A 81 -5.24 8.38 11.47
N LEU A 82 -4.51 7.28 11.31
CA LEU A 82 -5.00 6.03 10.74
C LEU A 82 -5.48 5.04 11.81
N ASP A 83 -5.35 5.32 13.11
CA ASP A 83 -5.76 4.40 14.17
C ASP A 83 -7.26 4.07 14.05
N GLY A 84 -7.59 2.78 14.07
CA GLY A 84 -8.94 2.27 13.89
C GLY A 84 -9.48 2.36 12.46
N THR A 85 -8.69 2.84 11.48
CA THR A 85 -9.14 3.00 10.09
C THR A 85 -9.05 1.68 9.32
N ASN A 86 -10.10 1.35 8.57
CA ASN A 86 -10.07 0.28 7.58
C ASN A 86 -9.50 0.79 6.25
N LEU A 87 -8.32 0.29 5.89
CA LEU A 87 -7.65 0.59 4.61
C LEU A 87 -7.91 -0.49 3.54
N GLY A 88 -8.41 -1.66 3.93
CA GLY A 88 -8.94 -2.65 2.98
C GLY A 88 -10.14 -2.11 2.18
N GLU A 89 -10.89 -1.17 2.75
CA GLU A 89 -12.09 -0.58 2.18
C GLU A 89 -11.88 0.80 1.53
N LEU A 90 -10.77 1.00 0.81
CA LEU A 90 -10.54 2.26 0.07
C LEU A 90 -11.47 2.45 -1.14
N GLY A 91 -12.18 1.40 -1.56
CA GLY A 91 -13.13 1.45 -2.68
C GLY A 91 -12.43 1.63 -4.03
N LEU A 92 -11.37 0.86 -4.27
CA LEU A 92 -10.51 0.95 -5.47
C LEU A 92 -10.94 0.01 -6.61
N GLY A 93 -12.00 -0.80 -6.41
CA GLY A 93 -12.48 -1.77 -7.41
C GLY A 93 -11.61 -3.02 -7.56
N VAL A 94 -10.46 -3.08 -6.89
CA VAL A 94 -9.57 -4.24 -6.80
C VAL A 94 -9.33 -4.60 -5.32
N PRO A 95 -8.97 -5.86 -5.01
CA PRO A 95 -8.60 -6.25 -3.65
C PRO A 95 -7.47 -5.39 -3.08
N VAL A 96 -7.60 -5.01 -1.81
CA VAL A 96 -6.59 -4.28 -1.06
C VAL A 96 -6.16 -5.13 0.13
N TYR A 97 -4.86 -5.36 0.24
CA TYR A 97 -4.24 -6.07 1.34
C TYR A 97 -3.37 -5.11 2.12
N ILE A 98 -3.37 -5.22 3.45
CA ILE A 98 -2.48 -4.44 4.29
C ILE A 98 -1.52 -5.35 5.05
N GLU A 99 -0.32 -4.86 5.24
CA GLU A 99 0.74 -5.53 5.98
C GLU A 99 1.50 -4.52 6.85
N ASN A 100 2.11 -4.97 7.94
CA ASN A 100 3.09 -4.16 8.66
C ASN A 100 4.31 -3.92 7.75
N ASP A 101 4.88 -2.72 7.76
CA ASP A 101 6.02 -2.32 6.93
C ASP A 101 7.22 -3.29 7.00
N ALA A 102 7.64 -3.71 8.19
CA ALA A 102 8.74 -4.65 8.36
C ALA A 102 8.43 -6.05 7.79
N ASN A 103 7.19 -6.52 7.97
CA ASN A 103 6.75 -7.77 7.35
C ASN A 103 6.68 -7.65 5.82
N ALA A 104 6.19 -6.53 5.29
CA ALA A 104 6.13 -6.28 3.85
C ALA A 104 7.54 -6.25 3.24
N ALA A 105 8.49 -5.62 3.93
CA ALA A 105 9.90 -5.64 3.54
C ALA A 105 10.45 -7.07 3.52
N ALA A 106 10.24 -7.84 4.59
CA ALA A 106 10.69 -9.23 4.67
C ALA A 106 10.05 -10.13 3.60
N LEU A 107 8.78 -9.90 3.25
CA LEU A 107 8.10 -10.61 2.16
C LEU A 107 8.70 -10.29 0.80
N GLY A 108 9.03 -9.01 0.55
CA GLY A 108 9.70 -8.57 -0.67
C GLY A 108 11.08 -9.21 -0.83
N GLU A 109 11.89 -9.17 0.23
CA GLU A 109 13.20 -9.83 0.32
C GLU A 109 13.11 -11.33 0.10
N ASN A 110 12.14 -12.01 0.74
CA ASN A 110 11.94 -13.44 0.56
C ASN A 110 11.47 -13.81 -0.86
N TRP A 111 10.78 -12.90 -1.55
CA TRP A 111 10.27 -13.16 -2.90
C TRP A 111 11.30 -12.91 -3.99
N LEU A 112 11.93 -11.73 -4.00
CA LEU A 112 12.82 -11.29 -5.08
C LEU A 112 14.32 -11.39 -4.71
N GLY A 113 14.62 -11.62 -3.44
CA GLY A 113 15.98 -11.59 -2.89
C GLY A 113 16.54 -10.18 -2.70
N ALA A 114 17.65 -10.14 -1.94
CA ALA A 114 18.68 -9.10 -1.99
C ALA A 114 20.03 -9.74 -2.33
#